data_AF-A0A2S1XL86-F1
#
_entry.id   AF-A0A2S1XL86-F1
#
_cell.length_a   1.000
_cell.length_b   1.000
_cell.length_c   1.000
_cell.angle_alpha   90.00
_cell.angle_beta   90.00
_cell.angle_gamma   90.00
#
_symmetry.space_group_name_H-M   'P 1'
#
loop_
_entity.id
_entity.type
_entity.pdbx_description
1 polymer ?
#
loop_
_entity_poly.entity_id
_entity_poly.type
_entity_poly.pdbx_seq_one_letter_code
_entity_poly.pdbx_strand_id
1 'polypeptide(L)'
;MILMSADNPAGRKLEDLLPQIAGEVEAKTLKIAADPRPVARRVAENNARIVKLLEEAETLQRASLEALASIGPDEGPLGAPRIGSAA
;
A
#
# COMPACT_ATOMS: atom_id res chain seq x y z
N MET A 1 -6.04 -10.91 10.04
CA MET A 1 -4.92 -10.17 9.40
C MET A 1 -5.49 -9.32 8.27
N ILE A 2 -4.83 -8.23 7.88
CA ILE A 2 -5.32 -7.36 6.78
C ILE A 2 -4.76 -7.83 5.43
N LEU A 3 -3.44 -8.01 5.37
CA LEU A 3 -2.75 -8.38 4.13
C LEU A 3 -2.95 -9.85 3.78
N MET A 4 -2.99 -10.11 2.47
CA MET A 4 -3.00 -11.47 1.93
C MET A 4 -1.71 -12.20 2.26
N SER A 5 -1.82 -13.43 2.75
CA SER A 5 -0.71 -14.34 3.05
C SER A 5 -1.21 -15.79 3.04
N ALA A 6 -0.31 -16.76 3.22
CA ALA A 6 -0.69 -18.17 3.37
C ALA A 6 -1.69 -18.38 4.53
N ASP A 7 -1.46 -17.71 5.66
CA ASP A 7 -2.35 -17.75 6.83
C ASP A 7 -3.58 -16.84 6.72
N ASN A 8 -3.64 -16.01 5.66
CA ASN A 8 -4.77 -15.13 5.39
C ASN A 8 -5.08 -15.03 3.87
N PRO A 9 -5.55 -16.11 3.23
CA PRO A 9 -5.75 -16.13 1.78
C PRO A 9 -6.81 -15.14 1.29
N ALA A 10 -7.77 -14.79 2.15
CA ALA A 10 -8.81 -13.80 1.87
C ALA A 10 -8.38 -12.35 2.17
N GLY A 11 -7.12 -12.14 2.56
CA GLY A 11 -6.57 -10.82 2.82
C GLY A 11 -6.50 -9.95 1.56
N ARG A 12 -6.21 -8.67 1.76
CA ARG A 12 -6.07 -7.69 0.69
C ARG A 12 -4.65 -7.70 0.14
N LYS A 13 -4.51 -7.61 -1.19
CA LYS A 13 -3.21 -7.40 -1.82
C LYS A 13 -2.69 -6.00 -1.45
N LEU A 14 -1.37 -5.90 -1.22
CA LEU A 14 -0.76 -4.64 -0.76
C LEU A 14 -0.89 -3.55 -1.81
N GLU A 15 -0.63 -3.89 -3.08
CA GLU A 15 -0.74 -2.99 -4.24
C GLU A 15 -2.15 -2.47 -4.50
N ASP A 16 -3.19 -3.13 -3.96
CA ASP A 16 -4.57 -2.66 -4.06
C ASP A 16 -5.00 -1.85 -2.83
N LEU A 17 -4.34 -2.07 -1.69
CA LEU A 17 -4.67 -1.43 -0.42
C LEU A 17 -4.01 -0.05 -0.29
N LEU A 18 -2.74 0.08 -0.68
CA LEU A 18 -2.00 1.34 -0.61
C LEU A 18 -2.69 2.52 -1.31
N PRO A 19 -3.15 2.42 -2.58
CA PRO A 19 -3.83 3.53 -3.25
C PRO A 19 -5.16 3.92 -2.57
N GLN A 20 -5.85 2.95 -1.95
CA GLN A 20 -7.08 3.24 -1.21
C GLN A 20 -6.80 4.04 0.06
N ILE A 21 -5.77 3.64 0.82
CA ILE A 21 -5.35 4.39 2.02
C ILE A 21 -4.86 5.79 1.63
N ALA A 22 -4.09 5.92 0.55
CA ALA A 22 -3.63 7.22 0.05
C ALA A 22 -4.83 8.14 -0.25
N GLY A 23 -5.81 7.66 -1.01
CA GLY A 23 -7.02 8.43 -1.33
C GLY A 23 -7.84 8.82 -0.09
N GLU A 24 -7.93 7.96 0.93
CA GLU A 24 -8.58 8.30 2.20
C GLU A 24 -7.85 9.43 2.95
N VAL A 25 -6.51 9.41 2.95
CA VAL A 25 -5.69 10.45 3.59
C VAL A 25 -5.83 11.78 2.82
N GLU A 26 -5.84 11.75 1.50
CA GLU A 26 -6.11 12.93 0.66
C GLU A 26 -7.49 13.52 0.96
N ALA A 27 -8.53 12.68 0.99
CA ALA A 27 -9.89 13.11 1.30
C ALA A 27 -9.99 13.77 2.68
N LYS A 28 -9.25 13.27 3.68
CA LYS A 28 -9.16 13.91 5.01
C LYS A 28 -8.41 15.24 4.97
N THR A 29 -7.38 15.34 4.13
CA THR A 29 -6.58 16.56 3.96
C THR A 29 -7.40 17.68 3.33
N LEU A 30 -8.23 17.37 2.33
CA LEU A 30 -9.12 18.34 1.69
C LEU A 30 -10.11 18.99 2.69
N LYS A 31 -10.57 18.23 3.69
CA LYS A 31 -11.49 18.76 4.73
C LYS A 31 -10.88 19.86 5.60
N ILE A 32 -9.55 19.92 5.70
CA ILE A 32 -8.84 20.90 6.52
C ILE A 32 -8.08 21.96 5.69
N ALA A 33 -8.15 21.89 4.36
CA ALA A 33 -7.34 22.73 3.47
C ALA A 33 -7.61 24.23 3.60
N ALA A 34 -8.84 24.61 3.96
CA ALA A 34 -9.24 26.01 4.13
C ALA A 34 -9.02 26.56 5.56
N ASP A 35 -8.57 25.73 6.50
CA ASP A 35 -8.35 26.16 7.88
C ASP A 35 -7.02 26.96 7.98
N PRO A 36 -7.07 28.26 8.34
CA PRO A 36 -5.88 29.11 8.34
C PRO A 36 -4.94 28.83 9.52
N ARG A 37 -5.36 28.05 10.52
CA ARG A 37 -4.58 27.81 11.73
C ARG A 37 -3.28 27.07 11.39
N PRO A 38 -2.14 27.43 12.01
CA PRO A 38 -0.86 26.77 11.75
C PRO A 38 -0.90 25.24 11.97
N VAL A 39 -1.70 24.78 12.93
CA VAL A 39 -1.89 23.34 13.19
C VAL A 39 -2.50 22.61 11.99
N ALA A 40 -3.47 23.22 11.30
CA ALA A 40 -4.09 22.61 10.13
C ALA A 40 -3.10 22.50 8.97
N ARG A 41 -2.30 23.55 8.74
CA ARG A 41 -1.21 23.52 7.75
C ARG A 41 -0.22 22.39 8.04
N ARG A 42 0.22 22.25 9.29
CA ARG A 42 1.13 21.18 9.71
C ARG A 42 0.53 19.79 9.49
N VAL A 43 -0.75 19.59 9.78
CA VAL A 43 -1.43 18.31 9.53
C VAL A 43 -1.53 18.04 8.03
N ALA A 44 -1.85 19.04 7.21
CA ALA A 44 -1.91 18.90 5.76
C ALA A 44 -0.54 18.53 5.16
N GLU A 45 0.54 19.17 5.62
CA GLU A 45 1.92 18.84 5.23
C GLU A 45 2.30 17.39 5.61
N ASN A 46 1.93 16.95 6.82
CA ASN A 46 2.17 15.58 7.25
C ASN A 46 1.40 14.58 6.37
N ASN A 47 0.12 14.85 6.09
CA ASN A 47 -0.70 13.99 5.26
C ASN A 47 -0.15 13.89 3.82
N ALA A 48 0.29 15.00 3.24
CA ALA A 48 0.92 14.98 1.91
C ALA A 48 2.19 14.11 1.89
N ARG A 49 3.00 14.12 2.96
CA ARG A 49 4.16 13.23 3.09
C ARG A 49 3.74 11.76 3.24
N ILE A 50 2.68 11.49 4.00
CA ILE A 50 2.14 10.12 4.15
C ILE A 50 1.68 9.58 2.80
N VAL A 51 0.91 10.36 2.03
CA VAL A 51 0.44 9.98 0.69
C VAL A 51 1.62 9.62 -0.20
N LYS A 52 2.65 10.48 -0.27
CA LYS A 52 3.85 10.21 -1.05
C LYS A 52 4.56 8.90 -0.66
N LEU A 53 4.66 8.62 0.64
CA LEU A 53 5.26 7.37 1.13
C LEU A 53 4.43 6.13 0.75
N LEU A 54 3.10 6.25 0.72
CA LEU A 54 2.21 5.18 0.29
C LEU A 54 2.34 4.90 -1.22
N GLU A 55 2.44 5.95 -2.04
CA GLU A 55 2.69 5.84 -3.49
C GLU A 55 4.06 5.21 -3.80
N GLU A 56 5.09 5.59 -3.03
CA GLU A 56 6.43 5.00 -3.14
C GLU A 56 6.41 3.51 -2.77
N ALA A 57 5.74 3.15 -1.68
CA ALA A 57 5.54 1.76 -1.29
C ALA A 57 4.76 0.96 -2.35
N GLU A 58 3.76 1.56 -2.99
CA GLU A 58 3.00 0.93 -4.07
C GLU A 58 3.91 0.65 -5.27
N THR A 59 4.72 1.63 -5.67
CA THR A 59 5.69 1.50 -6.76
C THR A 59 6.69 0.37 -6.49
N LEU A 60 7.25 0.32 -5.27
CA LEU A 60 8.17 -0.74 -4.84
C LEU A 60 7.51 -2.12 -4.85
N GLN A 61 6.26 -2.21 -4.41
CA GLN A 61 5.51 -3.46 -4.42
C GLN A 61 5.25 -3.96 -5.84
N ARG A 62 4.83 -3.07 -6.74
CA ARG A 62 4.59 -3.42 -8.16
C ARG A 62 5.88 -3.86 -8.85
N ALA A 63 6.99 -3.16 -8.61
CA ALA A 63 8.31 -3.57 -9.12
C ALA A 63 8.74 -4.94 -8.58
N SER A 64 8.42 -5.24 -7.31
CA SER A 64 8.67 -6.55 -6.72
C SER A 64 7.85 -7.65 -7.38
N LEU A 65 6.58 -7.38 -7.71
CA LEU A 65 5.72 -8.33 -8.43
C LEU A 65 6.23 -8.60 -9.86
N GLU A 66 6.72 -7.58 -10.55
CA GLU A 66 7.36 -7.72 -11.87
C GLU A 66 8.63 -8.58 -11.78
N ALA A 67 9.48 -8.33 -10.79
CA ALA A 67 10.66 -9.15 -10.54
C ALA A 67 10.28 -10.62 -10.28
N LEU A 68 9.25 -10.88 -9.46
CA LEU A 68 8.77 -12.24 -9.20
C LEU A 68 8.15 -12.91 -10.43
N ALA A 69 7.52 -12.14 -11.33
CA ALA A 69 6.97 -12.67 -12.59
C ALA A 69 8.06 -13.22 -13.52
N SER A 70 9.31 -12.75 -13.40
CA SER A 70 10.46 -13.30 -14.14
C SER A 70 10.86 -14.71 -13.68
N ILE A 71 10.45 -15.12 -12.47
CA ILE A 71 10.75 -16.44 -11.90
C ILE A 71 9.66 -17.45 -12.29
N GLY A 72 8.40 -17.03 -12.29
CA GLY A 72 7.26 -17.89 -12.62
C GLY A 72 5.92 -17.21 -12.38
N PRO A 73 4.81 -17.89 -12.75
CA PRO A 73 3.46 -17.38 -12.53
C PRO A 73 3.13 -17.25 -11.04
N ASP A 74 2.21 -16.34 -10.73
CA ASP A 74 1.65 -16.23 -9.37
C ASP A 74 0.60 -17.33 -9.15
N GLU A 75 0.93 -18.31 -8.30
CA GLU A 75 0.01 -19.40 -7.92
C GLU A 75 -0.92 -19.02 -6.76
N GLY A 76 -0.85 -17.77 -6.28
CA GLY A 76 -1.67 -17.27 -5.20
C GLY A 76 -1.17 -17.69 -3.80
N PRO A 77 -1.92 -17.31 -2.74
CA PRO A 77 -1.45 -17.43 -1.35
C PRO A 77 -1.27 -18.86 -0.84
N LEU A 78 -1.90 -19.85 -1.49
CA LEU A 78 -1.82 -21.27 -1.14
C LEU A 78 -0.99 -22.10 -2.16
N GLY A 79 -0.42 -21.44 -3.18
CA GLY A 79 0.41 -22.07 -4.19
C GLY A 79 1.87 -22.24 -3.76
N ALA A 80 2.69 -22.79 -4.65
CA ALA A 80 4.11 -22.92 -4.38
C ALA A 80 4.78 -21.53 -4.34
N PRO A 81 5.63 -21.24 -3.34
CA PRO A 81 6.30 -19.95 -3.27
C PRO A 81 7.30 -19.80 -4.42
N ARG A 82 7.28 -18.65 -5.10
CA ARG A 82 8.25 -18.30 -6.15
C ARG A 82 9.67 -18.11 -5.60
N ILE A 83 9.78 -17.64 -4.35
CA ILE A 83 11.03 -17.45 -3.62
C ILE A 83 10.86 -17.88 -2.16
N GLY A 84 11.94 -18.36 -1.54
CA GLY A 84 11.93 -18.85 -0.17
C GLY A 84 11.46 -20.30 -0.04
N SER A 85 11.24 -20.75 1.20
CA SER A 85 10.72 -22.08 1.51
C SER A 85 9.23 -22.03 1.80
N ALA A 86 8.49 -23.10 1.44
CA ALA A 86 7.16 -23.32 1.99
C ALA A 86 7.30 -23.47 3.51
N ALA A 87 6.69 -22.55 4.27
CA ALA A 87 6.65 -22.59 5.72
C ALA A 87 5.58 -23.58 6.20
#